data_AF-A0A8E2DWB6-F1
#
_entry.id   AF-A0A8E2DWB6-F1
#
_cell.length_a   1.000
_cell.length_b   1.000
_cell.length_c   1.000
_cell.angle_alpha   90.00
_cell.angle_beta   90.00
_cell.angle_gamma   90.00
#
_symmetry.space_group_name_H-M   'P 1'
#
loop_
_entity.id
_entity.type
_entity.pdbx_description
1 polymer ?
#
loop_
_entity_poly.entity_id
_entity_poly.type
_entity_poly.pdbx_seq_one_letter_code
_entity_poly.pdbx_strand_id
1 'polypeptide(L)'
;MLLLDLEDSWGVQVSVCTAVACRVPLRTLLADVLPIFAQADGLTKSNWENLQRSHDIVAKLKLPNFIDFVGRLDERSQKYLMAKVRGTLEILRHTGVSKSQKYFTVAWPHGRDVQRGIRIVCEKESYWTRMLADTSDCATFAYMSSQCLESGHCRCSGSLPIWQNAAKLLITAVSLHQRVKTTLSSKSGTTSSSPWALCHEERYIIGTNDIFLKVEVHKPSTSTYALLRPTVLRIPSKYGKRIIEKVTEKASSVARLRERQKPEDDAENVLVTCHI
;
A
#
# COMPACT_ATOMS: atom_id res chain seq x y z
N MET A 1 16.67 -5.74 5.82
CA MET A 1 15.54 -6.44 5.20
C MET A 1 15.94 -7.89 4.93
N LEU A 2 15.27 -8.82 5.60
CA LEU A 2 15.37 -10.26 5.41
C LEU A 2 14.48 -10.69 4.23
N LEU A 3 14.74 -11.86 3.65
CA LEU A 3 13.91 -12.43 2.56
C LEU A 3 12.44 -12.60 2.97
N LEU A 4 12.20 -12.91 4.24
CA LEU A 4 10.87 -13.00 4.85
C LEU A 4 10.08 -11.70 4.71
N ASP A 5 10.76 -10.56 4.85
CA ASP A 5 10.10 -9.26 4.74
C ASP A 5 9.51 -9.04 3.34
N LEU A 6 10.01 -9.70 2.28
CA LEU A 6 9.48 -9.54 0.92
C LEU A 6 8.08 -10.13 0.74
N GLU A 7 7.74 -11.17 1.49
CA GLU A 7 6.44 -11.83 1.37
C GLU A 7 5.33 -11.09 2.11
N ASP A 8 5.68 -10.51 3.26
CA ASP A 8 4.73 -9.85 4.16
C ASP A 8 4.67 -8.33 3.97
N SER A 9 5.65 -7.73 3.28
CA SER A 9 5.68 -6.29 3.03
C SER A 9 4.82 -5.88 1.85
N TRP A 10 4.38 -4.62 1.90
CA TRP A 10 3.55 -4.01 0.88
C TRP A 10 4.25 -2.79 0.27
N GLY A 11 4.20 -2.68 -1.06
CA GLY A 11 4.50 -1.47 -1.80
C GLY A 11 3.23 -0.74 -2.26
N VAL A 12 3.42 0.35 -2.98
CA VAL A 12 2.36 1.14 -3.61
C VAL A 12 2.65 1.25 -5.09
N GLN A 13 1.75 0.71 -5.90
CA GLN A 13 1.74 0.88 -7.34
C GLN A 13 0.88 2.10 -7.68
N VAL A 14 1.37 2.97 -8.56
CA VAL A 14 0.60 4.10 -9.08
C VAL A 14 0.45 3.93 -10.59
N SER A 15 -0.80 3.84 -11.07
CA SER A 15 -1.08 3.68 -12.49
C SER A 15 -0.92 5.01 -13.22
N VAL A 16 -0.07 5.03 -14.25
CA VAL A 16 0.16 6.23 -15.08
C VAL A 16 -1.11 6.66 -15.82
N CYS A 17 -1.96 5.72 -16.26
CA CYS A 17 -3.14 6.02 -17.07
C CYS A 17 -4.33 6.52 -16.23
N THR A 18 -4.55 5.98 -15.03
CA THR A 18 -5.76 6.31 -14.24
C THR A 18 -5.48 7.16 -13.00
N ALA A 19 -4.21 7.38 -12.65
CA ALA A 19 -3.83 8.05 -11.41
C ALA A 19 -4.36 7.37 -10.14
N VAL A 20 -4.68 6.08 -10.24
CA VAL A 20 -5.07 5.22 -9.12
C VAL A 20 -3.80 4.68 -8.48
N ALA A 21 -3.70 4.83 -7.16
CA ALA A 21 -2.73 4.14 -6.34
C ALA A 21 -3.32 2.85 -5.78
N CYS A 22 -2.51 1.81 -5.62
CA CYS A 22 -2.93 0.52 -5.09
C CYS A 22 -1.83 -0.08 -4.21
N ARG A 23 -2.21 -0.62 -3.05
CA ARG A 23 -1.32 -1.47 -2.25
C ARG A 23 -1.08 -2.80 -2.99
N VAL A 24 0.18 -3.14 -3.19
CA VAL A 24 0.60 -4.40 -3.82
C VAL A 24 1.63 -5.09 -2.94
N PRO A 25 1.73 -6.43 -2.96
CA PRO A 25 2.84 -7.11 -2.31
C PRO A 25 4.19 -6.58 -2.81
N LEU A 26 5.19 -6.46 -1.93
CA LEU A 26 6.49 -5.92 -2.28
C LEU A 26 7.16 -6.72 -3.40
N ARG A 27 6.95 -8.05 -3.41
CA ARG A 27 7.36 -8.95 -4.50
C ARG A 27 6.77 -8.58 -5.87
N THR A 28 5.51 -8.12 -5.92
CA THR A 28 4.86 -7.66 -7.15
C THR A 28 5.46 -6.34 -7.64
N LEU A 29 5.73 -5.42 -6.72
CA LEU A 29 6.47 -4.19 -7.03
C LEU A 29 7.85 -4.54 -7.63
N LEU A 30 8.60 -5.44 -6.99
CA LEU A 30 9.91 -5.87 -7.46
C LEU A 30 9.83 -6.53 -8.84
N ALA A 31 8.81 -7.35 -9.12
CA ALA A 31 8.60 -7.95 -10.43
C ALA A 31 8.51 -6.90 -11.55
N ASP A 32 7.84 -5.77 -11.27
CA ASP A 32 7.61 -4.73 -12.26
C ASP A 32 8.84 -3.82 -12.44
N VAL A 33 9.65 -3.59 -11.39
CA VAL A 33 10.81 -2.66 -11.48
C VAL A 33 12.15 -3.34 -11.73
N LEU A 34 12.41 -4.54 -11.20
CA LEU A 34 13.71 -5.22 -11.32
C LEU A 34 14.21 -5.37 -12.76
N PRO A 35 13.37 -5.67 -13.78
CA PRO A 35 13.83 -5.71 -15.16
C PRO A 35 14.50 -4.41 -15.61
N ILE A 36 13.97 -3.26 -15.20
CA ILE A 36 14.48 -1.94 -15.57
C ILE A 36 15.84 -1.71 -14.90
N PHE A 37 15.93 -2.00 -13.60
CA PHE A 37 17.17 -1.85 -12.83
C PHE A 37 18.27 -2.81 -13.30
N ALA A 38 17.90 -4.03 -13.68
CA ALA A 38 18.84 -5.00 -14.22
C ALA A 38 19.35 -4.62 -15.61
N GLN A 39 18.49 -4.06 -16.47
CA GLN A 39 18.88 -3.56 -17.79
C GLN A 39 19.75 -2.30 -17.72
N ALA A 40 19.53 -1.45 -16.72
CA ALA A 40 20.36 -0.26 -16.48
C ALA A 40 21.78 -0.63 -16.04
N ASP A 41 21.96 -1.75 -15.33
CA ASP A 41 23.27 -2.28 -14.97
C ASP A 41 23.85 -3.17 -16.08
N GLY A 42 24.59 -2.54 -16.99
CA GLY A 42 25.22 -3.22 -18.12
C GLY A 42 26.25 -4.30 -17.74
N LEU A 43 26.81 -4.27 -16.53
CA LEU A 43 27.87 -5.20 -16.11
C LEU A 43 27.32 -6.59 -15.77
N THR A 44 26.07 -6.66 -15.32
CA THR A 44 25.46 -7.91 -14.84
C THR A 44 24.30 -8.40 -15.70
N LYS A 45 24.15 -7.83 -16.89
CA LYS A 45 23.09 -8.15 -17.87
C LYS A 45 22.95 -9.65 -18.14
N SER A 46 24.07 -10.36 -18.32
CA SER A 46 24.06 -11.81 -18.59
C SER A 46 23.50 -12.63 -17.43
N ASN A 47 23.75 -12.23 -16.18
CA ASN A 47 23.19 -12.89 -14.99
C ASN A 47 21.67 -12.69 -14.92
N TRP A 48 21.18 -11.48 -15.25
CA TRP A 48 19.74 -11.21 -15.32
C TRP A 48 19.05 -12.02 -16.42
N GLU A 49 19.62 -12.03 -17.62
CA GLU A 49 19.08 -12.78 -18.75
C GLU A 49 19.04 -14.29 -18.45
N ASN A 50 20.04 -14.82 -17.74
CA ASN A 50 20.02 -16.19 -17.28
C ASN A 50 18.89 -16.44 -16.27
N LEU A 51 18.75 -15.61 -15.23
CA LEU A 51 17.65 -15.74 -14.27
C LEU A 51 16.28 -15.71 -14.95
N GLN A 52 16.09 -14.80 -15.90
CA GLN A 52 14.83 -14.66 -16.61
C GLN A 52 14.58 -15.85 -17.54
N ARG A 53 15.57 -16.29 -18.31
CA ARG A 53 15.40 -17.41 -19.28
C ARG A 53 15.23 -18.76 -18.59
N SER A 54 16.00 -19.01 -17.53
CA SER A 54 16.06 -20.31 -16.87
C SER A 54 14.97 -20.51 -15.82
N HIS A 55 14.46 -19.42 -15.23
CA HIS A 55 13.53 -19.52 -14.10
C HIS A 55 12.28 -18.64 -14.20
N ASP A 56 12.18 -17.78 -15.22
CA ASP A 56 11.11 -16.79 -15.37
C ASP A 56 10.92 -15.95 -14.09
N ILE A 57 12.02 -15.34 -13.63
CA ILE A 57 12.11 -14.69 -12.32
C ILE A 57 11.01 -13.63 -12.09
N VAL A 58 10.64 -12.88 -13.14
CA VAL A 58 9.58 -11.86 -13.05
C VAL A 58 8.23 -12.48 -12.75
N ALA A 59 7.86 -13.59 -13.41
CA ALA A 59 6.62 -14.29 -13.12
C ALA A 59 6.65 -14.91 -11.72
N LYS A 60 7.79 -15.50 -11.31
CA LYS A 60 7.95 -16.10 -9.98
C LYS A 60 7.80 -15.09 -8.85
N LEU A 61 8.30 -13.87 -9.01
CA LEU A 61 8.13 -12.79 -8.05
C LEU A 61 6.65 -12.41 -7.81
N LYS A 62 5.75 -12.67 -8.76
CA LYS A 62 4.32 -12.37 -8.60
C LYS A 62 3.57 -13.45 -7.81
N LEU A 63 4.16 -14.63 -7.64
CA LEU A 63 3.55 -15.74 -6.94
C LEU A 63 3.79 -15.67 -5.41
N PRO A 64 2.88 -16.21 -4.59
CA PRO A 64 3.17 -16.51 -3.18
C PRO A 64 4.30 -17.54 -3.05
N ASN A 65 4.88 -17.67 -1.85
CA ASN A 65 5.96 -18.63 -1.53
C ASN A 65 7.21 -18.43 -2.41
N PHE A 66 7.53 -17.17 -2.70
CA PHE A 66 8.72 -16.79 -3.46
C PHE A 66 10.00 -17.21 -2.74
N ILE A 67 10.01 -17.22 -1.41
CA ILE A 67 11.16 -17.63 -0.59
C ILE A 67 11.54 -19.09 -0.87
N ASP A 68 10.55 -19.98 -0.94
CA ASP A 68 10.77 -21.39 -1.25
C ASP A 68 11.36 -21.60 -2.65
N PHE A 69 11.01 -20.72 -3.58
CA PHE A 69 11.61 -20.71 -4.91
C PHE A 69 13.07 -20.22 -4.86
N VAL A 70 13.34 -19.13 -4.14
CA VAL A 70 14.71 -18.61 -3.99
C VAL A 70 15.63 -19.62 -3.33
N GLY A 71 15.13 -20.41 -2.37
CA GLY A 71 15.88 -21.50 -1.73
C GLY A 71 16.27 -22.65 -2.66
N ARG A 72 15.66 -22.76 -3.84
CA ARG A 72 15.97 -23.78 -4.86
C ARG A 72 16.89 -23.28 -5.98
N LEU A 73 17.22 -21.99 -5.99
CA LEU A 73 18.18 -21.43 -6.94
C LEU A 73 19.60 -21.89 -6.57
N ASP A 74 20.47 -21.97 -7.58
CA ASP A 74 21.90 -22.14 -7.32
C ASP A 74 22.46 -20.90 -6.57
N GLU A 75 23.55 -21.11 -5.83
CA GLU A 75 24.13 -20.09 -4.95
C GLU A 75 24.47 -18.78 -5.68
N ARG A 76 24.92 -18.87 -6.94
CA ARG A 76 25.29 -17.70 -7.74
C ARG A 76 24.04 -16.90 -8.13
N SER A 77 23.01 -17.59 -8.62
CA SER A 77 21.72 -16.99 -8.95
C SER A 77 21.05 -16.34 -7.74
N GLN A 78 21.09 -17.02 -6.60
CA GLN A 78 20.56 -16.51 -5.33
C GLN A 78 21.28 -15.23 -4.89
N LYS A 79 22.62 -15.26 -4.83
CA LYS A 79 23.43 -14.07 -4.45
C LYS A 79 23.17 -12.89 -5.38
N TYR A 80 23.12 -13.15 -6.68
CA TYR A 80 22.87 -12.11 -7.67
C TYR A 80 21.48 -11.48 -7.52
N LEU A 81 20.44 -12.31 -7.41
CA LEU A 81 19.06 -11.85 -7.19
C LEU A 81 18.96 -11.00 -5.91
N MET A 82 19.56 -11.47 -4.81
CA MET A 82 19.53 -10.75 -3.53
C MET A 82 20.27 -9.42 -3.58
N ALA A 83 21.41 -9.36 -4.28
CA ALA A 83 22.10 -8.10 -4.52
C ALA A 83 21.23 -7.12 -5.31
N LYS A 84 20.51 -7.60 -6.33
CA LYS A 84 19.61 -6.77 -7.16
C LYS A 84 18.40 -6.28 -6.40
N VAL A 85 17.75 -7.13 -5.62
CA VAL A 85 16.64 -6.74 -4.74
C VAL A 85 17.09 -5.68 -3.76
N ARG A 86 18.23 -5.90 -3.07
CA ARG A 86 18.76 -4.92 -2.11
C ARG A 86 19.09 -3.58 -2.76
N GLY A 87 19.80 -3.59 -3.89
CA GLY A 87 20.15 -2.35 -4.59
C GLY A 87 18.91 -1.58 -5.09
N THR A 88 17.89 -2.29 -5.56
CA THR A 88 16.63 -1.69 -6.00
C THR A 88 15.91 -1.02 -4.83
N LEU A 89 15.77 -1.71 -3.70
CA LEU A 89 15.11 -1.15 -2.51
C LEU A 89 15.89 0.00 -1.88
N GLU A 90 17.22 -0.03 -1.96
CA GLU A 90 18.07 1.07 -1.53
C GLU A 90 17.81 2.34 -2.35
N ILE A 91 17.51 2.21 -3.65
CA ILE A 91 17.10 3.35 -4.48
C ILE A 91 15.66 3.77 -4.12
N LEU A 92 14.75 2.80 -3.96
CA LEU A 92 13.35 3.06 -3.66
C LEU A 92 13.10 3.56 -2.22
N ARG A 93 14.07 3.47 -1.30
CA ARG A 93 13.94 3.97 0.09
C ARG A 93 13.60 5.45 0.19
N HIS A 94 13.81 6.20 -0.91
CA HIS A 94 13.52 7.62 -1.01
C HIS A 94 12.11 7.92 -1.56
N THR A 95 11.34 6.88 -1.88
CA THR A 95 9.93 6.98 -2.27
C THR A 95 9.03 6.95 -1.05
N GLY A 96 7.73 7.14 -1.25
CA GLY A 96 6.75 7.21 -0.16
C GLY A 96 6.44 8.65 0.26
N VAL A 97 5.78 8.78 1.39
CA VAL A 97 5.31 10.07 1.91
C VAL A 97 6.44 10.74 2.69
N SER A 98 6.72 12.00 2.39
CA SER A 98 7.77 12.75 3.08
C SER A 98 7.46 12.86 4.57
N LYS A 99 8.50 12.98 5.42
CA LYS A 99 8.32 13.21 6.87
C LYS A 99 7.49 14.46 7.18
N SER A 100 7.62 15.50 6.35
CA SER A 100 6.80 16.73 6.40
C SER A 100 5.36 16.54 5.90
N GLN A 101 5.06 15.39 5.31
CA GLN A 101 3.79 15.05 4.68
C GLN A 101 3.32 16.02 3.61
N LYS A 102 4.27 16.71 2.99
CA LYS A 102 3.99 17.66 1.92
C LYS A 102 3.98 16.97 0.56
N TYR A 103 4.80 15.93 0.40
CA TYR A 103 4.98 15.27 -0.87
C TYR A 103 4.90 13.76 -0.74
N PHE A 104 4.27 13.13 -1.72
CA PHE A 104 4.31 11.71 -1.98
C PHE A 104 5.22 11.49 -3.19
N THR A 105 6.37 10.85 -2.96
CA THR A 105 7.38 10.60 -3.98
C THR A 105 7.19 9.21 -4.56
N VAL A 106 7.09 9.11 -5.88
CA VAL A 106 6.86 7.86 -6.60
C VAL A 106 8.01 7.66 -7.57
N ALA A 107 8.69 6.51 -7.51
CA ALA A 107 9.73 6.18 -8.48
C ALA A 107 9.12 6.00 -9.87
N TRP A 108 9.81 6.51 -10.89
CA TRP A 108 9.43 6.31 -12.29
C TRP A 108 10.67 5.96 -13.11
N PRO A 109 11.29 4.81 -12.83
CA PRO A 109 12.49 4.39 -13.53
C PRO A 109 12.16 4.19 -15.01
N HIS A 110 13.01 4.73 -15.88
CA HIS A 110 12.80 4.62 -17.34
C HIS A 110 14.13 4.53 -18.07
N GLY A 111 14.28 3.50 -18.92
CA GLY A 111 15.52 3.23 -19.62
C GLY A 111 16.67 3.03 -18.63
N ARG A 112 17.71 3.87 -18.73
CA ARG A 112 18.87 3.84 -17.82
C ARG A 112 18.75 4.77 -16.62
N ASP A 113 17.74 5.64 -16.59
CA ASP A 113 17.51 6.53 -15.46
C ASP A 113 16.64 5.84 -14.41
N VAL A 114 17.31 5.16 -13.48
CA VAL A 114 16.67 4.42 -12.38
C VAL A 114 16.39 5.27 -11.14
N GLN A 115 16.92 6.50 -11.09
CA GLN A 115 16.72 7.42 -9.97
C GLN A 115 15.58 8.42 -10.21
N ARG A 116 15.05 8.45 -11.44
CA ARG A 116 13.87 9.24 -11.79
C ARG A 116 12.69 8.98 -10.86
N GLY A 117 12.05 10.06 -10.44
CA GLY A 117 10.82 10.02 -9.65
C GLY A 117 9.96 11.26 -9.86
N ILE A 118 8.69 11.16 -9.46
CA ILE A 118 7.72 12.25 -9.46
C ILE A 118 7.36 12.59 -8.02
N ARG A 119 7.17 13.88 -7.73
CA ARG A 119 6.61 14.36 -6.47
C ARG A 119 5.16 14.79 -6.68
N ILE A 120 4.27 14.17 -5.93
CA ILE A 120 2.84 14.49 -5.87
C ILE A 120 2.62 15.30 -4.59
N VAL A 121 1.89 16.41 -4.66
CA VAL A 121 1.59 17.23 -3.48
C VAL A 121 0.49 16.54 -2.66
N CYS A 122 0.72 16.35 -1.36
CA CYS A 122 -0.23 15.68 -0.45
C CYS A 122 -1.35 16.61 0.02
N GLU A 123 -2.03 17.25 -0.92
CA GLU A 123 -3.15 18.17 -0.69
C GLU A 123 -4.32 17.80 -1.60
N LYS A 124 -5.54 18.26 -1.25
CA LYS A 124 -6.75 18.08 -2.06
C LYS A 124 -6.99 16.62 -2.49
N GLU A 125 -6.74 16.30 -3.76
CA GLU A 125 -6.99 15.02 -4.43
C GLU A 125 -6.05 13.88 -3.99
N SER A 126 -5.04 14.14 -3.17
CA SER A 126 -4.13 13.11 -2.64
C SER A 126 -4.12 13.07 -1.10
N TYR A 127 -5.21 13.47 -0.46
CA TYR A 127 -5.35 13.49 0.99
C TYR A 127 -5.20 12.12 1.66
N TRP A 128 -5.61 11.06 0.96
CA TRP A 128 -5.44 9.68 1.40
C TRP A 128 -3.96 9.29 1.59
N THR A 129 -2.99 10.01 1.01
CA THR A 129 -1.55 9.73 1.21
C THR A 129 -1.15 9.80 2.67
N ARG A 130 -1.88 10.53 3.51
CA ARG A 130 -1.69 10.54 4.97
C ARG A 130 -1.87 9.17 5.62
N MET A 131 -2.65 8.29 5.00
CA MET A 131 -2.81 6.89 5.44
C MET A 131 -1.58 6.04 5.13
N LEU A 132 -0.83 6.39 4.07
CA LEU A 132 0.38 5.69 3.65
C LEU A 132 1.66 6.14 4.36
N ALA A 133 1.59 7.14 5.24
CA ALA A 133 2.79 7.68 5.88
C ALA A 133 3.54 6.56 6.62
N ASP A 134 4.87 6.54 6.45
CA ASP A 134 5.71 5.54 7.09
C ASP A 134 5.45 5.49 8.60
N THR A 135 5.40 4.29 9.13
CA THR A 135 5.31 4.00 10.56
C THR A 135 6.53 3.21 10.99
N SER A 136 6.70 2.96 12.29
CA SER A 136 7.74 2.05 12.78
C SER A 136 7.65 0.65 12.15
N ASP A 137 6.46 0.28 11.70
CA ASP A 137 6.13 -1.09 11.28
C ASP A 137 5.87 -1.19 9.77
N CYS A 138 5.94 -0.08 9.03
CA CYS A 138 5.66 -0.05 7.59
C CYS A 138 6.45 1.06 6.90
N ALA A 139 7.29 0.68 5.93
CA ALA A 139 7.93 1.59 5.00
C ALA A 139 7.18 1.56 3.66
N THR A 140 6.88 2.72 3.10
CA THR A 140 6.14 2.83 1.83
C THR A 140 7.11 2.96 0.65
N PHE A 141 7.30 1.86 -0.08
CA PHE A 141 7.94 1.87 -1.39
C PHE A 141 6.91 2.14 -2.48
N ALA A 142 7.09 3.20 -3.28
CA ALA A 142 6.12 3.60 -4.31
C ALA A 142 6.74 3.69 -5.71
N TYR A 143 6.03 3.18 -6.71
CA TYR A 143 6.48 3.21 -8.12
C TYR A 143 5.33 3.45 -9.11
N MET A 144 5.69 4.02 -10.27
CA MET A 144 4.80 4.18 -11.41
C MET A 144 4.76 2.91 -12.24
N SER A 145 3.55 2.50 -12.64
CA SER A 145 3.31 1.35 -13.51
C SER A 145 2.49 1.74 -14.74
N SER A 146 2.79 1.12 -15.86
CA SER A 146 1.98 1.18 -17.08
C SER A 146 0.75 0.29 -17.00
N GLN A 147 0.62 -0.57 -15.98
CA GLN A 147 -0.59 -1.34 -15.74
C GLN A 147 -1.74 -0.39 -15.43
N CYS A 148 -2.84 -0.54 -16.16
CA CYS A 148 -4.04 0.24 -15.93
C CYS A 148 -4.84 -0.33 -14.77
N LEU A 149 -4.95 0.47 -13.72
CA LEU A 149 -5.74 0.15 -12.54
C LEU A 149 -7.11 0.80 -12.69
N GLU A 150 -8.11 0.00 -13.00
CA GLU A 150 -9.50 0.45 -13.15
C GLU A 150 -10.32 0.14 -11.90
N SER A 151 -11.33 0.96 -11.65
CA SER A 151 -12.35 0.76 -10.63
C SER A 151 -13.69 1.28 -11.13
N GLY A 152 -14.77 1.06 -10.36
CA GLY A 152 -16.07 1.69 -10.64
C GLY A 152 -16.01 3.22 -10.74
N HIS A 153 -14.98 3.86 -10.18
CA HIS A 153 -14.81 5.32 -10.15
C HIS A 153 -13.77 5.86 -11.13
N CYS A 154 -12.93 5.02 -11.72
CA CYS A 154 -11.88 5.41 -12.66
C CYS A 154 -11.69 4.34 -13.73
N ARG A 155 -11.87 4.70 -15.00
CA ARG A 155 -11.62 3.82 -16.14
C ARG A 155 -10.53 4.41 -17.02
N CYS A 156 -9.75 3.56 -17.67
CA CYS A 156 -8.77 4.02 -18.64
C CYS A 156 -9.50 4.50 -19.91
N SER A 157 -9.19 5.70 -20.38
CA SER A 157 -9.73 6.23 -21.63
C SER A 157 -8.93 5.81 -22.88
N GLY A 158 -7.87 5.03 -22.73
CA GLY A 158 -6.99 4.57 -23.82
C GLY A 158 -6.07 5.64 -24.40
N SER A 159 -6.45 6.92 -24.34
CA SER A 159 -5.56 8.06 -24.57
C SER A 159 -4.61 8.19 -23.38
N LEU A 160 -3.29 8.36 -23.58
CA LEU A 160 -2.37 8.72 -22.49
C LEU A 160 -2.81 10.07 -21.91
N PRO A 161 -3.49 10.11 -20.75
CA PRO A 161 -3.85 11.38 -20.18
C PRO A 161 -2.56 12.07 -19.74
N ILE A 162 -2.52 13.39 -19.88
CA ILE A 162 -1.40 14.17 -19.33
C ILE A 162 -1.43 13.92 -17.81
N TRP A 163 -0.40 13.27 -17.28
CA TRP A 163 -0.28 13.00 -15.85
C TRP A 163 -0.38 14.32 -15.07
N GLN A 164 -1.43 14.48 -14.28
CA GLN A 164 -1.71 15.76 -13.60
C GLN A 164 -0.98 15.92 -12.26
N ASN A 165 0.07 15.13 -12.00
CA ASN A 165 0.80 15.12 -10.72
C ASN A 165 -0.11 14.93 -9.50
N ALA A 166 -1.21 14.20 -9.67
CA ALA A 166 -2.17 13.88 -8.64
C ALA A 166 -2.44 12.38 -8.68
N ALA A 167 -2.59 11.77 -7.51
CA ALA A 167 -3.09 10.40 -7.38
C ALA A 167 -4.40 10.46 -6.61
N LYS A 168 -5.51 10.17 -7.29
CA LYS A 168 -6.87 10.59 -6.86
C LYS A 168 -7.54 9.59 -5.92
N LEU A 169 -7.16 8.33 -6.06
CA LEU A 169 -7.76 7.19 -5.36
C LEU A 169 -6.66 6.28 -4.82
N LEU A 170 -6.92 5.67 -3.68
CA LEU A 170 -6.14 4.55 -3.15
C LEU A 170 -7.01 3.31 -3.05
N ILE A 171 -6.57 2.21 -3.66
CA ILE A 171 -7.07 0.87 -3.42
C ILE A 171 -6.20 0.22 -2.34
N THR A 172 -6.80 -0.16 -1.21
CA THR A 172 -6.10 -0.82 -0.11
C THR A 172 -7.03 -1.81 0.61
N ALA A 173 -6.54 -2.45 1.66
CA ALA A 173 -7.34 -3.27 2.56
C ALA A 173 -7.22 -2.72 3.99
N VAL A 174 -8.34 -2.71 4.72
CA VAL A 174 -8.40 -2.22 6.09
C VAL A 174 -8.93 -3.29 7.04
N SER A 175 -8.45 -3.29 8.27
CA SER A 175 -8.93 -4.14 9.36
C SER A 175 -9.32 -3.30 10.57
N LEU A 176 -10.15 -3.86 11.45
CA LEU A 176 -10.45 -3.25 12.73
C LEU A 176 -9.21 -3.28 13.64
N HIS A 177 -8.74 -2.11 14.07
CA HIS A 177 -7.74 -2.00 15.12
C HIS A 177 -8.40 -2.39 16.44
N GLN A 178 -7.96 -3.50 17.05
CA GLN A 178 -8.55 -4.19 18.21
C GLN A 178 -9.52 -3.35 19.07
N ARG A 179 -10.74 -3.89 19.31
CA ARG A 179 -11.53 -3.51 20.49
C ARG A 179 -10.66 -3.77 21.71
N VAL A 180 -10.41 -2.75 22.53
CA VAL A 180 -9.96 -2.97 23.91
C VAL A 180 -10.94 -4.00 24.48
N LYS A 181 -10.44 -5.17 24.89
CA LYS A 181 -11.22 -6.12 25.68
C LYS A 181 -11.56 -5.40 26.99
N THR A 182 -12.67 -4.67 27.02
CA THR A 182 -13.35 -4.39 28.28
C THR A 182 -13.83 -5.73 28.78
N THR A 183 -13.04 -6.28 29.70
CA THR A 183 -13.44 -7.30 30.65
C THR A 183 -14.83 -6.95 31.19
N LEU A 184 -15.85 -7.69 30.75
CA LEU A 184 -16.94 -8.25 31.55
C LEU A 184 -18.02 -8.75 30.58
N SER A 185 -17.98 -10.04 30.28
CA SER A 185 -19.15 -10.94 30.14
C SER A 185 -18.67 -12.23 29.48
N SER A 186 -18.10 -13.11 30.30
CA SER A 186 -18.14 -14.54 30.07
C SER A 186 -19.59 -15.01 30.18
N LYS A 187 -20.12 -15.62 29.11
CA LYS A 187 -20.98 -16.82 29.16
C LYS A 187 -21.37 -17.27 27.75
N SER A 188 -21.27 -18.58 27.53
CA SER A 188 -21.75 -19.41 26.41
C SER A 188 -21.26 -19.02 25.02
N GLY A 189 -20.50 -19.84 24.32
CA GLY A 189 -20.94 -21.15 23.80
C GLY A 189 -21.09 -20.99 22.29
N THR A 190 -20.25 -21.68 21.52
CA THR A 190 -20.33 -21.88 20.05
C THR A 190 -20.97 -20.75 19.23
N THR A 191 -20.16 -19.86 18.68
CA THR A 191 -20.56 -19.08 17.51
C THR A 191 -19.40 -18.99 16.53
N SER A 192 -19.62 -19.50 15.33
CA SER A 192 -18.84 -19.20 14.14
C SER A 192 -18.61 -17.68 14.08
N SER A 193 -17.38 -17.24 14.34
CA SER A 193 -17.02 -15.84 14.18
C SER A 193 -17.21 -15.52 12.70
N SER A 194 -18.29 -14.83 12.36
CA SER A 194 -18.42 -14.23 11.05
C SER A 194 -17.19 -13.34 10.81
N PRO A 195 -16.62 -13.35 9.60
CA PRO A 195 -15.52 -12.46 9.27
C PRO A 195 -15.97 -11.02 9.52
N TRP A 196 -15.09 -10.21 10.09
CA TRP A 196 -15.38 -8.82 10.33
C TRP A 196 -15.62 -8.10 8.99
N ALA A 197 -16.61 -7.19 8.97
CA ALA A 197 -16.94 -6.43 7.78
C ALA A 197 -17.23 -4.96 8.15
N LEU A 198 -16.97 -4.07 7.19
CA LEU A 198 -17.38 -2.68 7.25
C LEU A 198 -18.90 -2.57 7.13
N CYS A 199 -19.48 -1.78 8.01
CA CYS A 199 -20.91 -1.46 8.01
C CYS A 199 -21.18 -0.23 7.13
N HIS A 200 -22.22 -0.27 6.31
CA HIS A 200 -22.62 0.86 5.47
C HIS A 200 -23.09 2.04 6.34
N GLU A 201 -22.71 3.26 5.95
CA GLU A 201 -23.01 4.55 6.60
C GLU A 201 -22.38 4.73 7.98
N GLU A 202 -21.62 3.74 8.45
CA GLU A 202 -20.87 3.83 9.69
C GLU A 202 -19.61 4.67 9.53
N ARG A 203 -19.17 5.21 10.66
CA ARG A 203 -18.03 6.13 10.75
C ARG A 203 -16.92 5.51 11.56
N TYR A 204 -15.71 5.63 11.03
CA TYR A 204 -14.50 5.10 11.64
C TYR A 204 -13.40 6.15 11.68
N ILE A 205 -12.38 5.90 12.48
CA ILE A 205 -11.14 6.68 12.49
C ILE A 205 -10.04 5.83 11.84
N ILE A 206 -9.27 6.41 10.92
CA ILE A 206 -8.12 5.76 10.29
C ILE A 206 -6.91 6.70 10.28
N GLY A 207 -5.71 6.15 10.38
CA GLY A 207 -4.45 6.91 10.35
C GLY A 207 -3.51 6.59 11.52
N THR A 208 -2.41 7.34 11.57
CA THR A 208 -1.30 7.16 12.51
C THR A 208 -1.47 8.04 13.74
N ASN A 209 -0.66 7.83 14.79
CA ASN A 209 -0.84 8.49 16.08
C ASN A 209 -0.78 10.04 16.05
N ASP A 210 -0.26 10.61 14.97
CA ASP A 210 -0.14 12.05 14.79
C ASP A 210 -1.18 12.61 13.79
N ILE A 211 -1.81 11.75 12.98
CA ILE A 211 -2.72 12.16 11.91
C ILE A 211 -3.86 11.17 11.74
N PHE A 212 -5.07 11.69 11.89
CA PHE A 212 -6.30 10.92 11.83
C PHE A 212 -7.24 11.48 10.79
N LEU A 213 -7.90 10.57 10.09
CA LEU A 213 -9.00 10.85 9.19
C LEU A 213 -10.24 10.21 9.79
N LYS A 214 -11.35 10.96 9.81
CA LYS A 214 -12.65 10.36 10.01
C LYS A 214 -13.10 9.86 8.65
N VAL A 215 -13.45 8.59 8.52
CA VAL A 215 -13.95 8.02 7.27
C VAL A 215 -15.39 7.59 7.44
N GLU A 216 -16.21 7.90 6.45
CA GLU A 216 -17.57 7.38 6.33
C GLU A 216 -17.59 6.27 5.28
N VAL A 217 -18.21 5.15 5.61
CA VAL A 217 -18.29 3.98 4.74
C VAL A 217 -19.50 4.06 3.83
N HIS A 218 -19.27 3.98 2.53
CA HIS A 218 -20.33 3.81 1.55
C HIS A 218 -20.16 2.46 0.85
N LYS A 219 -21.07 1.52 1.10
CA LYS A 219 -21.00 0.14 0.61
C LYS A 219 -22.29 -0.20 -0.15
N PRO A 220 -22.37 0.14 -1.45
CA PRO A 220 -23.48 -0.28 -2.29
C PRO A 220 -23.51 -1.81 -2.38
N SER A 221 -24.69 -2.41 -2.38
CA SER A 221 -24.87 -3.87 -2.48
C SER A 221 -24.25 -4.50 -3.73
N THR A 222 -23.95 -3.71 -4.76
CA THR A 222 -23.40 -4.14 -6.05
C THR A 222 -21.89 -3.87 -6.21
N SER A 223 -21.24 -3.25 -5.23
CA SER A 223 -19.82 -2.84 -5.37
C SER A 223 -18.86 -3.92 -4.86
N THR A 224 -17.79 -4.18 -5.62
CA THR A 224 -16.67 -5.05 -5.21
C THR A 224 -15.88 -4.46 -4.04
N TYR A 225 -15.89 -3.13 -3.89
CA TYR A 225 -15.15 -2.42 -2.85
C TYR A 225 -16.08 -1.53 -2.02
N ALA A 226 -15.87 -1.47 -0.71
CA ALA A 226 -16.44 -0.41 0.11
C ALA A 226 -15.68 0.90 -0.13
N LEU A 227 -16.42 2.00 -0.23
CA LEU A 227 -15.86 3.33 -0.44
C LEU A 227 -15.66 4.02 0.92
N LEU A 228 -14.43 4.44 1.21
CA LEU A 228 -14.10 5.27 2.37
C LEU A 228 -14.00 6.73 1.92
N ARG A 229 -14.88 7.57 2.47
CA ARG A 229 -14.86 9.02 2.25
C ARG A 229 -14.19 9.71 3.44
N PRO A 230 -12.93 10.14 3.32
CA PRO A 230 -12.23 10.80 4.41
C PRO A 230 -12.70 12.24 4.57
N THR A 231 -13.05 12.59 5.79
CA THR A 231 -13.21 13.97 6.27
C THR A 231 -12.00 14.35 7.11
N VAL A 232 -11.40 15.50 6.79
CA VAL A 232 -10.25 16.04 7.51
C VAL A 232 -10.66 16.45 8.92
N LEU A 233 -10.10 15.80 9.93
CA LEU A 233 -10.09 16.34 11.28
C LEU A 233 -8.88 17.25 11.40
N ARG A 234 -9.07 18.57 11.43
CA ARG A 234 -8.01 19.54 11.73
C ARG A 234 -7.70 19.52 13.22
N ILE A 235 -7.01 18.47 13.67
CA ILE A 235 -6.59 18.33 15.06
C ILE A 235 -5.08 18.63 15.14
N PRO A 236 -4.65 19.64 15.93
CA PRO A 236 -3.23 19.87 16.18
C PRO A 236 -2.57 18.64 16.81
N SER A 237 -1.44 18.20 16.26
CA SER A 237 -0.72 16.98 16.67
C SER A 237 -0.49 16.87 18.18
N LYS A 238 -0.21 18.00 18.86
CA LYS A 238 0.01 18.08 20.32
C LYS A 238 -1.19 17.65 21.18
N TYR A 239 -2.39 17.54 20.61
CA TYR A 239 -3.60 17.09 21.30
C TYR A 239 -4.18 15.79 20.73
N GLY A 240 -3.53 15.18 19.74
CA GLY A 240 -4.05 14.02 19.00
C GLY A 240 -4.50 12.88 19.91
N LYS A 241 -3.60 12.39 20.78
CA LYS A 241 -3.90 11.30 21.72
C LYS A 241 -5.07 11.61 22.67
N ARG A 242 -5.07 12.77 23.31
CA ARG A 242 -6.14 13.21 24.24
C ARG A 242 -7.48 13.38 23.54
N ILE A 243 -7.49 13.78 22.27
CA ILE A 243 -8.72 13.90 21.49
C ILE A 243 -9.20 12.54 21.01
N ILE A 244 -8.30 11.61 20.64
CA ILE A 244 -8.70 10.22 20.39
C ILE A 244 -9.36 9.68 21.65
N GLU A 245 -8.67 9.71 22.79
CA GLU A 245 -9.19 9.24 24.07
C GLU A 245 -10.56 9.86 24.34
N LYS A 246 -10.71 11.19 24.23
CA LYS A 246 -12.00 11.87 24.42
C LYS A 246 -13.05 11.55 23.36
N VAL A 247 -12.68 11.35 22.10
CA VAL A 247 -13.61 10.99 21.01
C VAL A 247 -14.04 9.54 21.18
N THR A 248 -13.14 8.64 21.57
CA THR A 248 -13.44 7.23 21.87
C THR A 248 -14.14 7.06 23.22
N GLU A 249 -13.93 7.95 24.19
CA GLU A 249 -14.57 7.95 25.51
C GLU A 249 -15.96 8.60 25.48
N LYS A 250 -16.12 9.76 24.80
CA LYS A 250 -17.44 10.41 24.64
C LYS A 250 -18.29 9.76 23.56
N ALA A 251 -17.68 9.24 22.50
CA ALA A 251 -18.37 8.39 21.53
C ALA A 251 -17.94 6.95 21.78
N SER A 252 -18.64 6.30 22.70
CA SER A 252 -18.52 4.88 23.06
C SER A 252 -18.68 3.90 21.89
N SER A 253 -18.71 4.36 20.63
CA SER A 253 -19.05 3.61 19.42
C SER A 253 -18.13 3.80 18.21
N VAL A 254 -17.21 4.77 18.16
CA VAL A 254 -16.42 5.01 16.93
C VAL A 254 -15.18 4.11 16.90
N ALA A 255 -15.28 3.04 16.11
CA ALA A 255 -14.21 2.07 15.88
C ALA A 255 -13.01 2.67 15.11
N ARG A 256 -11.80 2.16 15.40
CA ARG A 256 -10.57 2.53 14.69
C ARG A 256 -10.23 1.48 13.64
N LEU A 257 -9.95 1.93 12.41
CA LEU A 257 -9.43 1.12 11.32
C LEU A 257 -7.90 1.28 11.23
N ARG A 258 -7.24 0.26 10.71
CA ARG A 258 -5.84 0.31 10.26
C ARG A 258 -5.73 -0.30 8.86
N GLU A 259 -4.72 0.11 8.10
CA GLU A 259 -4.35 -0.65 6.89
C GLU A 259 -3.94 -2.08 7.29
N ARG A 260 -4.24 -3.04 6.41
CA ARG A 260 -3.77 -4.43 6.53
C ARG A 260 -2.24 -4.45 6.64
N GLN A 261 -1.73 -5.15 7.64
CA GLN A 261 -0.28 -5.30 7.83
C GLN A 261 0.20 -6.61 7.25
N LYS A 262 -0.57 -7.68 7.41
CA LYS A 262 -0.21 -9.02 6.95
C LYS A 262 -1.26 -9.65 6.05
N PRO A 263 -0.89 -10.53 5.11
CA PRO A 263 -1.83 -11.20 4.23
C PRO A 263 -2.97 -11.95 4.94
N GLU A 264 -2.70 -12.51 6.12
CA GLU A 264 -3.63 -13.28 6.95
C GLU A 264 -4.56 -12.44 7.84
N ASP A 265 -4.36 -11.12 7.90
CA ASP A 265 -5.26 -10.24 8.67
C ASP A 265 -6.68 -10.28 8.08
N ASP A 266 -7.70 -10.42 8.94
CA ASP A 266 -9.10 -10.25 8.56
C ASP A 266 -9.35 -8.78 8.16
N ALA A 267 -9.42 -8.55 6.85
CA ALA A 267 -9.43 -7.22 6.25
C ALA A 267 -10.37 -7.14 5.05
N GLU A 268 -11.02 -5.99 4.88
CA GLU A 268 -11.89 -5.71 3.74
C GLU A 268 -11.20 -4.79 2.75
N ASN A 269 -11.31 -5.09 1.45
CA ASN A 269 -10.78 -4.23 0.39
C ASN A 269 -11.64 -2.97 0.23
N VAL A 270 -10.97 -1.83 0.13
CA VAL A 270 -11.61 -0.51 0.09
C VAL A 270 -11.03 0.39 -0.99
N LEU A 271 -11.87 1.31 -1.45
CA LEU A 271 -11.46 2.48 -2.23
C LEU A 271 -11.48 3.70 -1.32
N VAL A 272 -10.33 4.35 -1.15
CA VAL A 272 -10.23 5.62 -0.43
C VAL A 272 -10.21 6.75 -1.44
N THR A 273 -11.24 7.60 -1.40
CA THR A 273 -11.30 8.77 -2.27
C THR A 273 -10.73 10.00 -1.59
N CYS A 274 -10.50 11.06 -2.36
CA CYS A 274 -10.45 12.40 -1.77
C CYS A 274 -11.84 13.02 -1.77
N HIS A 275 -12.02 14.04 -0.93
CA HIS A 275 -13.23 14.85 -0.94
C HIS A 275 -13.40 15.43 -2.35
N ILE A 276 -14.54 15.15 -2.97
CA ILE A 276 -15.03 15.93 -4.12
C ILE A 276 -15.56 17.26 -3.57
#